data_AF-A0A7X0U225-F1
#
_entry.id   AF-A0A7X0U225-F1
#
_cell.length_a   1.000
_cell.length_b   1.000
_cell.length_c   1.000
_cell.angle_alpha   90.00
_cell.angle_beta   90.00
_cell.angle_gamma   90.00
#
_symmetry.space_group_name_H-M   'P 1'
#
loop_
_entity.id
_entity.type
_entity.pdbx_description
1 polymer ?
#
loop_
_entity_poly.entity_id
_entity_poly.type
_entity_poly.pdbx_seq_one_letter_code
_entity_poly.pdbx_strand_id
1 'polypeptide(L)'
;MMRRLLAGACLAAAAMTVAVGCLSRPGPVSAQGAGTRYAVTLTIDGSDTADIVVDRGEAEAVVVTATMPQMGHITPEATARRLAPGRFRAAGELFTMDGVWEVSVRVSGAAGEEVIPLTVLVTS
;
A
#
# COMPACT_ATOMS: atom_id res chain seq x y z
N MET A 1 -19.74 -37.43 -28.39
CA MET A 1 -19.84 -35.95 -28.44
C MET A 1 -20.07 -35.47 -27.01
N MET A 2 -19.31 -34.57 -26.35
CA MET A 2 -18.43 -33.44 -26.71
C MET A 2 -19.03 -32.12 -26.20
N ARG A 3 -18.55 -31.63 -25.03
CA ARG A 3 -18.60 -30.22 -24.55
C ARG A 3 -20.03 -29.69 -24.22
N ARG A 4 -20.27 -28.66 -23.38
CA ARG A 4 -19.49 -27.76 -22.48
C ARG A 4 -20.48 -27.36 -21.31
N LEU A 5 -20.27 -26.44 -20.36
CA LEU A 5 -19.29 -25.35 -20.21
C LEU A 5 -18.67 -25.26 -18.78
N LEU A 6 -19.04 -24.25 -17.98
CA LEU A 6 -18.43 -23.75 -16.73
C LEU A 6 -19.46 -22.85 -16.00
N ALA A 7 -19.50 -22.87 -14.67
CA ALA A 7 -19.99 -21.78 -13.81
C ALA A 7 -19.48 -22.03 -12.37
N GLY A 8 -18.97 -21.07 -11.61
CA GLY A 8 -18.50 -19.72 -11.95
C GLY A 8 -17.46 -19.28 -10.92
N ALA A 9 -16.46 -18.51 -11.32
CA ALA A 9 -15.42 -18.02 -10.39
C ALA A 9 -15.86 -16.69 -9.76
N CYS A 10 -15.76 -16.59 -8.44
CA CYS A 10 -16.24 -15.43 -7.68
C CYS A 10 -15.50 -14.14 -8.06
N LEU A 11 -16.24 -13.07 -8.36
CA LEU A 11 -15.67 -11.72 -8.35
C LEU A 11 -15.42 -11.30 -6.89
N ALA A 12 -14.15 -11.26 -6.49
CA ALA A 12 -13.73 -10.56 -5.28
C ALA A 12 -13.71 -9.05 -5.57
N ALA A 13 -14.79 -8.35 -5.19
CA ALA A 13 -14.83 -6.89 -5.27
C ALA A 13 -13.99 -6.29 -4.13
N ALA A 14 -12.82 -5.75 -4.46
CA ALA A 14 -12.01 -4.96 -3.52
C ALA A 14 -12.73 -3.62 -3.27
N ALA A 15 -13.23 -3.43 -2.04
CA ALA A 15 -13.93 -2.21 -1.65
C ALA A 15 -12.92 -1.06 -1.44
N MET A 16 -12.89 -0.12 -2.39
CA MET A 16 -12.05 1.06 -2.30
C MET A 16 -12.71 2.13 -1.42
N THR A 17 -12.31 2.21 -0.16
CA THR A 17 -12.84 3.20 0.80
C THR A 17 -12.02 4.49 0.77
N VAL A 18 -12.61 5.56 0.24
CA VAL A 18 -12.01 6.92 0.26
C VAL A 18 -12.42 7.63 1.55
N ALA A 19 -11.46 7.83 2.46
CA ALA A 19 -11.67 8.60 3.68
C ALA A 19 -11.57 10.10 3.39
N VAL A 20 -12.72 10.79 3.32
CA VAL A 20 -12.78 12.26 3.12
C VAL A 20 -12.73 12.97 4.47
N GLY A 21 -11.56 13.51 4.82
CA GLY A 21 -11.37 14.34 6.01
C GLY A 21 -11.59 15.83 5.72
N CYS A 22 -12.56 16.45 6.38
CA CYS A 22 -12.82 17.89 6.23
C CYS A 22 -11.82 18.75 7.01
N LEU A 23 -11.23 19.75 6.33
CA LEU A 23 -10.62 20.96 6.91
C LEU A 23 -9.66 20.75 8.09
N SER A 24 -8.39 20.40 7.81
CA SER A 24 -7.28 20.56 8.75
C SER A 24 -5.94 20.72 8.05
N ARG A 25 -4.98 21.32 8.77
CA ARG A 25 -3.55 21.49 8.46
C ARG A 25 -2.96 20.21 7.83
N PRO A 26 -2.00 20.29 6.87
CA PRO A 26 -1.29 19.11 6.39
C PRO A 26 -0.67 18.40 7.60
N GLY A 27 -1.09 17.15 7.77
CA GLY A 27 -0.70 16.26 8.84
C GLY A 27 -0.62 14.84 8.27
N PRO A 28 -0.26 13.83 9.08
CA PRO A 28 0.10 12.52 8.57
C PRO A 28 -1.02 11.90 7.72
N VAL A 29 -0.76 11.70 6.43
CA VAL A 29 -1.69 11.05 5.49
C VAL A 29 -1.66 9.56 5.77
N SER A 30 -2.83 8.94 5.93
CA SER A 30 -2.91 7.49 6.15
C SER A 30 -3.85 6.80 5.17
N ALA A 31 -3.45 5.62 4.69
CA ALA A 31 -4.25 4.73 3.88
C ALA A 31 -4.17 3.30 4.40
N GLN A 32 -5.22 2.53 4.16
CA GLN A 32 -5.33 1.14 4.61
C GLN A 32 -5.73 0.24 3.45
N GLY A 33 -5.25 -1.00 3.48
CA GLY A 33 -5.57 -2.00 2.49
C GLY A 33 -5.39 -3.41 3.05
N ALA A 34 -6.11 -4.36 2.47
CA ALA A 34 -6.02 -5.75 2.86
C ALA A 34 -6.02 -6.66 1.62
N GLY A 35 -5.10 -7.60 1.62
CA GLY A 35 -5.15 -8.77 0.77
C GLY A 35 -5.78 -9.97 1.48
N THR A 36 -5.51 -11.13 0.91
CA THR A 36 -5.90 -12.46 1.39
C THR A 36 -5.14 -12.85 2.65
N ARG A 37 -3.84 -12.52 2.71
CA ARG A 37 -2.91 -12.98 3.74
C ARG A 37 -2.57 -11.86 4.72
N TYR A 38 -2.34 -10.65 4.19
CA TYR A 38 -1.92 -9.51 4.99
C TYR A 38 -2.94 -8.36 4.97
N ALA A 39 -2.87 -7.50 5.98
CA ALA A 39 -3.51 -6.19 5.99
C ALA A 39 -2.50 -5.16 6.47
N VAL A 40 -2.53 -3.96 5.90
CA VAL A 40 -1.57 -2.91 6.19
C VAL A 40 -2.23 -1.55 6.37
N THR A 41 -1.66 -0.77 7.29
CA THR A 41 -1.85 0.66 7.42
C THR A 41 -0.55 1.35 7.04
N LEU A 42 -0.62 2.21 6.01
CA LEU A 42 0.44 3.11 5.58
C LEU A 42 0.18 4.48 6.20
N THR A 43 1.20 5.09 6.82
CA THR A 43 1.19 6.47 7.28
C THR A 43 2.39 7.22 6.72
N ILE A 44 2.13 8.38 6.13
CA ILE A 44 3.11 9.26 5.48
C ILE A 44 3.15 10.57 6.30
N ASP A 45 4.33 10.91 6.81
CA ASP A 45 4.58 12.16 7.55
C ASP A 45 5.78 12.85 6.88
N GLY A 46 5.50 13.92 6.13
CA GLY A 46 6.43 14.51 5.16
C GLY A 46 6.56 13.71 3.85
N SER A 47 7.58 14.01 3.05
CA SER A 47 7.82 13.44 1.70
C SER A 47 8.70 12.18 1.67
N ASP A 48 9.53 11.99 2.69
CA ASP A 48 10.74 11.15 2.60
C ASP A 48 10.61 9.80 3.32
N THR A 49 9.55 9.62 4.11
CA THR A 49 9.35 8.39 4.89
C THR A 49 7.90 7.93 4.91
N ALA A 50 7.74 6.62 4.91
CA ALA A 50 6.47 5.94 5.10
C ALA A 50 6.60 4.93 6.25
N ASP A 51 5.75 5.06 7.25
CA ASP A 51 5.53 4.02 8.26
C ASP A 51 4.50 3.02 7.75
N ILE A 52 4.79 1.73 7.94
CA ILE A 52 3.91 0.63 7.56
C ILE A 52 3.68 -0.24 8.80
N VAL A 53 2.42 -0.33 9.22
CA VAL A 53 1.95 -1.30 10.20
C VAL A 53 1.32 -2.47 9.43
N VAL A 54 1.68 -3.69 9.77
CA VAL A 54 1.05 -4.91 9.27
C VAL A 54 0.04 -5.36 10.33
N ASP A 55 -1.23 -5.03 10.11
CA ASP A 55 -2.34 -5.25 11.03
C ASP A 55 -2.83 -6.71 11.03
N ARG A 56 -2.45 -7.50 10.01
CA ARG A 56 -2.77 -8.93 9.90
C ARG A 56 -1.64 -9.66 9.20
N GLY A 57 -1.28 -10.84 9.73
CA GLY A 57 -0.26 -11.73 9.18
C GLY A 57 1.16 -11.37 9.64
N GLU A 58 1.99 -12.40 9.85
CA GLU A 58 3.37 -12.23 10.29
C GLU A 58 4.28 -11.94 9.09
N ALA A 59 4.52 -10.65 8.83
CA ALA A 59 5.43 -10.20 7.78
C ALA A 59 6.90 -10.34 8.21
N GLU A 60 7.75 -10.86 7.32
CA GLU A 60 9.21 -10.98 7.42
C GLU A 60 9.93 -9.85 6.67
N ALA A 61 9.38 -9.38 5.54
CA ALA A 61 9.87 -8.22 4.81
C ALA A 61 8.72 -7.39 4.21
N VAL A 62 9.00 -6.11 3.98
CA VAL A 62 8.11 -5.16 3.30
C VAL A 62 8.94 -4.36 2.30
N VAL A 63 8.46 -4.25 1.06
CA VAL A 63 9.01 -3.37 0.01
C VAL A 63 7.90 -2.45 -0.48
N VAL A 64 8.25 -1.18 -0.69
CA VAL A 64 7.30 -0.13 -1.11
C VAL A 64 7.75 0.44 -2.45
N THR A 65 6.81 0.60 -3.38
CA THR A 65 7.00 1.33 -4.64
C THR A 65 5.83 2.29 -4.81
N ALA A 66 6.10 3.56 -5.10
CA ALA A 66 5.06 4.56 -5.36
C ALA A 66 5.07 5.00 -6.83
N THR A 67 3.89 5.22 -7.39
CA THR A 67 3.70 5.78 -8.73
C THR A 67 2.77 6.99 -8.67
N MET A 68 2.98 7.94 -9.56
CA MET A 68 2.03 9.01 -9.85
C MET A 68 1.61 8.86 -11.32
N PRO A 69 0.60 8.02 -11.63
CA PRO A 69 0.28 7.65 -13.02
C PRO A 69 -0.06 8.86 -13.90
N GLN A 70 -0.71 9.87 -13.33
CA GLN A 70 -1.11 11.11 -14.02
C GLN A 70 0.10 11.92 -14.54
N MET A 71 1.27 11.76 -13.91
CA MET A 71 2.53 12.43 -14.29
C MET A 71 3.55 11.45 -14.91
N GLY A 72 3.19 10.19 -15.12
CA GLY A 72 4.09 9.16 -15.65
C GLY A 72 5.30 8.85 -14.74
N HIS A 73 5.19 9.12 -13.44
CA HIS A 73 6.32 9.02 -12.50
C HIS A 73 6.25 7.73 -11.66
N ILE A 74 7.41 7.19 -11.31
CA ILE A 74 7.59 5.99 -10.46
C ILE A 74 8.86 6.15 -9.62
N THR A 75 8.77 5.78 -8.34
CA THR A 75 9.92 5.75 -7.43
C THR A 75 10.73 4.46 -7.61
N PRO A 76 12.02 4.44 -7.22
CA PRO A 76 12.73 3.19 -6.96
C PRO A 76 11.98 2.33 -5.93
N GLU A 77 12.20 1.01 -5.94
CA GLU A 77 11.73 0.13 -4.86
C GLU A 77 12.47 0.46 -3.56
N ALA A 78 11.73 0.73 -2.49
CA ALA A 78 12.26 1.00 -1.16
C ALA A 78 12.01 -0.19 -0.23
N THR A 79 13.07 -0.93 0.11
CA THR A 79 13.01 -1.97 1.15
C THR A 79 12.85 -1.33 2.53
N ALA A 80 11.74 -1.63 3.20
CA ALA A 80 11.43 -1.03 4.49
C ALA A 80 12.25 -1.68 5.63
N ARG A 81 12.84 -0.85 6.49
CA ARG A 81 13.53 -1.32 7.70
C ARG A 81 12.48 -1.73 8.74
N ARG A 82 12.55 -2.97 9.23
CA ARG A 82 11.77 -3.40 10.41
C ARG A 82 12.19 -2.58 11.63
N LEU A 83 11.21 -2.00 12.33
CA LEU A 83 11.39 -1.31 13.61
C LEU A 83 10.97 -2.20 14.79
N ALA A 84 9.92 -3.01 14.61
CA ALA A 84 9.42 -3.99 15.58
C ALA A 84 8.63 -5.10 14.84
N PRO A 85 8.15 -6.16 15.52
CA PRO A 85 7.15 -7.06 14.94
C PRO A 85 5.95 -6.27 14.39
N GLY A 86 5.54 -6.58 13.16
CA GLY A 86 4.48 -5.87 12.43
C GLY A 86 4.73 -4.37 12.12
N ARG A 87 5.90 -3.79 12.42
CA ARG A 87 6.16 -2.35 12.20
C ARG A 87 7.42 -2.12 11.38
N PHE A 88 7.29 -1.40 10.27
CA PHE A 88 8.34 -1.13 9.29
C PHE A 88 8.35 0.36 8.93
N ARG A 89 9.51 0.85 8.47
CA ARG A 89 9.64 2.19 7.88
C ARG A 89 10.40 2.10 6.56
N ALA A 90 9.75 2.52 5.48
CA ALA A 90 10.41 2.83 4.21
C ALA A 90 10.94 4.27 4.25
N ALA A 91 12.06 4.51 3.58
CA ALA A 91 12.69 5.82 3.49
C ALA A 91 13.34 5.98 2.10
N GLY A 92 13.34 7.21 1.59
CA GLY A 92 13.86 7.57 0.28
C GLY A 92 13.00 8.66 -0.35
N GLU A 93 13.26 8.97 -1.63
CA GLU A 93 12.45 9.91 -2.42
C GLU A 93 11.10 9.27 -2.82
N LEU A 94 10.22 9.07 -1.83
CA LEU A 94 8.96 8.34 -1.98
C LEU A 94 7.81 9.23 -2.48
N PHE A 95 7.72 10.47 -1.98
CA PHE A 95 6.63 11.39 -2.29
C PHE A 95 7.19 12.80 -2.58
N THR A 96 8.01 12.91 -3.64
CA THR A 96 8.72 14.14 -4.02
C THR A 96 7.83 15.27 -4.53
N MET A 97 6.53 15.02 -4.71
CA MET A 97 5.55 15.95 -5.26
C MET A 97 4.18 15.72 -4.61
N ASP A 98 3.46 16.81 -4.38
CA ASP A 98 2.04 16.77 -4.03
C ASP A 98 1.21 16.13 -5.15
N GLY A 99 0.17 15.39 -4.76
CA GLY A 99 -0.75 14.75 -5.70
C GLY A 99 -1.22 13.36 -5.25
N VAL A 100 -1.93 12.69 -6.15
CA VAL A 100 -2.43 11.33 -5.93
C VAL A 100 -1.35 10.33 -6.32
N TRP A 101 -0.88 9.56 -5.35
CA TRP A 101 0.05 8.46 -5.54
C TRP A 101 -0.65 7.12 -5.36
N GLU A 102 -0.32 6.15 -6.21
CA GLU A 102 -0.61 4.74 -6.00
C GLU A 102 0.61 4.08 -5.37
N VAL A 103 0.43 3.39 -4.25
CA VAL A 103 1.52 2.77 -3.47
C VAL A 103 1.32 1.26 -3.46
N SER A 104 2.28 0.53 -4.01
CA SER A 104 2.33 -0.93 -3.93
C SER A 104 3.15 -1.34 -2.71
N VAL A 105 2.48 -1.92 -1.71
CA VAL A 105 3.12 -2.49 -0.53
C VAL A 105 3.26 -4.00 -0.73
N ARG A 106 4.47 -4.47 -1.10
CA ARG A 106 4.79 -5.89 -1.23
C ARG A 106 5.21 -6.43 0.13
N VAL A 107 4.43 -7.36 0.67
CA VAL A 107 4.62 -7.99 1.99
C VAL A 107 4.96 -9.46 1.78
N SER A 108 6.00 -9.95 2.44
CA SER A 108 6.39 -11.36 2.40
C SER A 108 6.73 -11.91 3.78
N GLY A 109 6.55 -13.23 3.95
CA GLY A 109 6.81 -13.98 5.17
C GLY A 109 6.39 -15.43 5.01
N ALA A 110 6.37 -16.22 6.09
CA ALA A 110 6.03 -17.65 6.07
C ALA A 110 4.67 -17.99 5.42
N ALA A 111 3.72 -17.05 5.41
CA ALA A 111 2.44 -17.21 4.72
C ALA A 111 2.53 -17.06 3.18
N GLY A 112 3.69 -16.66 2.63
CA GLY A 112 3.90 -16.32 1.23
C GLY A 112 3.99 -14.80 1.00
N GLU A 113 4.12 -14.40 -0.27
CA GLU A 113 4.14 -12.99 -0.69
C GLU A 113 2.75 -12.51 -1.15
N GLU A 114 2.46 -11.23 -0.94
CA GLU A 114 1.28 -10.53 -1.44
C GLU A 114 1.62 -9.05 -1.72
N VAL A 115 0.98 -8.45 -2.73
CA VAL A 115 1.07 -7.01 -3.00
C VAL A 115 -0.27 -6.37 -2.67
N ILE A 116 -0.26 -5.36 -1.79
CA ILE A 116 -1.43 -4.59 -1.41
C ILE A 116 -1.32 -3.20 -2.06
N PRO A 117 -2.18 -2.86 -3.03
CA PRO A 117 -2.25 -1.53 -3.60
C PRO A 117 -3.01 -0.58 -2.68
N LEU A 118 -2.47 0.63 -2.50
CA LEU A 118 -3.05 1.73 -1.74
C LEU A 118 -3.10 2.97 -2.63
N THR A 119 -4.01 3.89 -2.34
CA THR A 119 -4.05 5.22 -2.97
C THR A 119 -3.99 6.27 -1.87
N VAL A 120 -3.07 7.23 -2.00
CA VAL A 120 -2.86 8.33 -1.05
C VAL A 120 -2.88 9.67 -1.79
N LEU A 121 -3.40 10.70 -1.13
CA LEU A 121 -3.26 12.08 -1.56
C LEU A 121 -2.21 12.74 -0.67
N VAL A 122 -1.03 13.04 -1.23
CA VAL A 122 0.04 13.75 -0.52
C VAL A 122 -0.11 15.26 -0.77
N THR A 123 -0.01 16.04 0.30
CA THR A 123 -0.06 17.51 0.29
C THR A 123 0.91 18.05 1.33
N SER A 124 1.77 19.00 0.94
CA SER A 124 2.81 19.61 1.80
C SER A 124 2.46 21.01 2.33
#